data_AF-A0A2V6K9W6-F1
#
_entry.id   AF-A0A2V6K9W6-F1
#
_cell.length_a   1.000
_cell.length_b   1.000
_cell.length_c   1.000
_cell.angle_alpha   90.00
_cell.angle_beta   90.00
_cell.angle_gamma   90.00
#
_symmetry.space_group_name_H-M   'P 1'
#
loop_
_entity.id
_entity.type
_entity.pdbx_description
1 polymer ?
#
loop_
_entity_poly.entity_id
_entity_poly.type
_entity_poly.pdbx_seq_one_letter_code
_entity_poly.pdbx_strand_id
1 'polypeptide(L)'
;MAVKTEKELSETSRALWLKAVAAIELRNFDYAISLLQELLKQEPRFLTGRELLRRAEVTRRKSPKKSFFGISITPIAVMKAQQKIKKDPKRAVEILEKVLEKEPYNRQANLVLKEAALAAGWPEIAVFAQRTLVEENARDVKVLHALGRLYHQLGDSDQEEEIYNQITA
;
A
#
# COMPACT_ATOMS: atom_id res chain seq x y z
N MET A 1 9.00 -14.84 -3.98
CA MET A 1 8.93 -14.64 -5.45
C MET A 1 9.12 -13.15 -5.71
N ALA A 2 9.86 -12.73 -6.74
CA ALA A 2 10.21 -11.32 -6.97
C ALA A 2 9.01 -10.44 -7.38
N VAL A 3 8.96 -9.19 -6.91
CA VAL A 3 8.02 -8.16 -7.37
C VAL A 3 8.07 -8.00 -8.89
N LYS A 4 6.92 -7.72 -9.51
CA LYS A 4 6.89 -7.42 -10.95
C LYS A 4 7.42 -6.03 -11.21
N THR A 5 8.25 -5.90 -12.22
CA THR A 5 8.79 -4.65 -12.76
C THR A 5 7.91 -4.13 -13.90
N GLU A 6 8.09 -2.87 -14.30
CA GLU A 6 7.34 -2.28 -15.42
C GLU A 6 7.51 -3.08 -16.73
N LYS A 7 8.70 -3.65 -16.96
CA LYS A 7 9.02 -4.41 -18.18
C LYS A 7 8.26 -5.74 -18.26
N GLU A 8 7.77 -6.24 -17.13
CA GLU A 8 7.05 -7.52 -17.02
C GLU A 8 5.53 -7.34 -17.05
N LEU A 9 5.05 -6.11 -17.26
CA LEU A 9 3.63 -5.83 -17.42
C LEU A 9 3.14 -6.33 -18.78
N SER A 10 1.93 -6.88 -18.80
CA SER A 10 1.21 -7.14 -20.05
C SER A 10 0.98 -5.83 -20.83
N GLU A 11 0.74 -5.90 -22.14
CA GLU A 11 0.45 -4.71 -22.95
C GLU A 11 -0.72 -3.89 -22.40
N THR A 12 -1.79 -4.58 -21.98
CA THR A 12 -2.97 -3.96 -21.36
C THR A 12 -2.60 -3.26 -20.05
N SER A 13 -1.85 -3.93 -19.18
CA SER A 13 -1.41 -3.38 -17.90
C SER A 13 -0.45 -2.20 -18.08
N ARG A 14 0.44 -2.27 -19.07
CA ARG A 14 1.35 -1.18 -19.44
C ARG A 14 0.60 0.03 -19.97
N ALA A 15 -0.44 -0.17 -20.78
CA ALA A 15 -1.29 0.92 -21.24
C ALA A 15 -2.04 1.61 -20.07
N LEU A 16 -2.53 0.84 -19.09
CA LEU A 16 -3.11 1.40 -17.86
C LEU A 16 -2.08 2.19 -17.05
N TRP A 17 -0.86 1.66 -16.92
CA TRP A 17 0.25 2.32 -16.23
C TRP A 17 0.59 3.68 -16.84
N LEU A 18 0.82 3.74 -18.16
CA LEU A 18 1.17 4.99 -18.84
C LEU A 18 0.05 6.03 -18.74
N LYS A 19 -1.22 5.61 -18.86
CA LYS A 19 -2.37 6.49 -18.67
C LYS A 19 -2.44 7.03 -17.24
N ALA A 20 -2.14 6.21 -16.24
CA ALA A 20 -2.13 6.63 -14.85
C ALA A 20 -1.03 7.66 -14.57
N VAL A 21 0.18 7.44 -15.09
CA VAL A 21 1.30 8.40 -14.99
C VAL A 21 0.93 9.73 -15.62
N ALA A 22 0.40 9.73 -16.86
CA ALA A 22 -0.05 10.94 -17.53
C ALA A 22 -1.17 11.67 -16.75
N ALA A 23 -2.11 10.92 -16.16
CA ALA A 23 -3.18 11.50 -15.34
C ALA A 23 -2.63 12.21 -14.08
N ILE A 24 -1.55 11.69 -13.48
CA ILE A 24 -0.87 12.34 -12.34
C ILE A 24 -0.18 13.63 -12.76
N GLU A 25 0.51 13.64 -13.90
CA GLU A 25 1.15 14.84 -14.46
C GLU A 25 0.12 15.95 -14.70
N LEU A 26 -1.07 15.58 -15.19
CA LEU A 26 -2.21 16.48 -15.37
C LEU A 26 -2.95 16.80 -14.06
N ARG A 27 -2.45 16.36 -12.90
CA ARG A 27 -3.05 16.51 -11.57
C ARG A 27 -4.48 15.95 -11.45
N ASN A 28 -4.85 15.02 -12.33
CA ASN A 28 -6.12 14.31 -12.29
C ASN A 28 -6.01 13.05 -11.41
N PHE A 29 -5.86 13.27 -10.10
CA PHE A 29 -5.59 12.20 -9.14
C PHE A 29 -6.72 11.17 -9.02
N ASP A 30 -7.99 11.57 -9.13
CA ASP A 30 -9.11 10.63 -9.07
C ASP A 30 -9.08 9.64 -10.24
N TYR A 31 -8.75 10.11 -11.45
CA TYR A 31 -8.60 9.23 -12.60
C TYR A 31 -7.37 8.35 -12.47
N ALA A 32 -6.23 8.91 -12.04
CA ALA A 32 -5.02 8.15 -11.79
C ALA A 32 -5.22 7.01 -10.77
N ILE A 33 -5.89 7.29 -9.65
CA ILE A 33 -6.24 6.30 -8.62
C ILE A 33 -7.09 5.19 -9.24
N SER A 34 -8.10 5.54 -10.05
CA SER A 34 -8.96 4.54 -10.69
C SER A 34 -8.19 3.60 -11.62
N LEU A 35 -7.26 4.12 -12.41
CA LEU A 35 -6.40 3.36 -13.32
C LEU A 35 -5.41 2.47 -12.57
N LEU A 36 -4.77 3.00 -11.53
CA LEU A 36 -3.81 2.24 -10.71
C LEU A 36 -4.48 1.12 -9.92
N GLN A 37 -5.68 1.34 -9.39
CA GLN A 37 -6.44 0.29 -8.74
C GLN A 37 -6.86 -0.82 -9.71
N GLU A 38 -7.24 -0.48 -10.94
CA GLU A 38 -7.55 -1.47 -11.97
C GLU A 38 -6.30 -2.25 -12.39
N LEU A 39 -5.17 -1.55 -12.57
CA LEU A 39 -3.88 -2.16 -12.83
C LEU A 39 -3.50 -3.17 -11.73
N LEU A 40 -3.67 -2.82 -10.45
CA LEU A 40 -3.31 -3.70 -9.33
C LEU A 40 -4.25 -4.90 -9.14
N LYS A 41 -5.45 -4.91 -9.73
CA LYS A 41 -6.27 -6.14 -9.79
C LYS A 41 -5.69 -7.14 -10.78
N GLN A 42 -5.18 -6.65 -11.91
CA GLN A 42 -4.55 -7.47 -12.95
C GLN A 42 -3.13 -7.89 -12.53
N GLU A 43 -2.41 -6.97 -11.89
CA GLU A 43 -1.02 -7.12 -11.50
C GLU A 43 -0.82 -6.81 -10.00
N PRO A 44 -1.33 -7.65 -9.08
CA PRO A 44 -1.27 -7.38 -7.63
C PRO A 44 0.14 -7.21 -7.06
N ARG A 45 1.15 -7.72 -7.77
CA ARG A 45 2.56 -7.73 -7.35
C ARG A 45 3.38 -6.59 -7.95
N PHE A 46 2.75 -5.69 -8.69
CA PHE A 46 3.40 -4.50 -9.25
C PHE A 46 3.57 -3.44 -8.16
N LEU A 47 4.68 -3.52 -7.42
CA LEU A 47 4.93 -2.68 -6.26
C LEU A 47 5.03 -1.19 -6.63
N THR A 48 5.72 -0.86 -7.71
CA THR A 48 5.86 0.53 -8.19
C THR A 48 4.50 1.18 -8.46
N GLY A 49 3.55 0.42 -9.03
CA GLY A 49 2.18 0.90 -9.22
C GLY A 49 1.45 1.19 -7.91
N ARG A 50 1.69 0.36 -6.89
CA ARG A 50 1.11 0.54 -5.55
C ARG A 50 1.72 1.73 -4.80
N GLU A 51 3.03 1.95 -4.93
CA GLU A 51 3.70 3.14 -4.39
C GLU A 51 3.15 4.41 -5.03
N LEU A 52 2.99 4.41 -6.36
CA LEU A 52 2.40 5.55 -7.07
C LEU A 52 0.93 5.77 -6.67
N LEU A 53 0.17 4.70 -6.46
CA LEU A 53 -1.22 4.77 -5.98
C LEU A 53 -1.28 5.47 -4.62
N ARG A 54 -0.46 5.02 -3.65
CA ARG A 54 -0.42 5.62 -2.31
C ARG A 54 -0.06 7.10 -2.35
N ARG A 55 0.94 7.48 -3.15
CA ARG A 55 1.31 8.90 -3.35
C ARG A 55 0.16 9.71 -3.94
N ALA A 56 -0.55 9.17 -4.94
CA ALA A 56 -1.70 9.85 -5.55
C ALA A 56 -2.85 10.02 -4.54
N GLU A 57 -3.16 9.00 -3.74
CA GLU A 57 -4.19 9.04 -2.69
C GLU A 57 -3.87 10.08 -1.60
N VAL A 58 -2.60 10.13 -1.16
CA VAL A 58 -2.11 11.13 -0.19
C VAL A 58 -2.20 12.55 -0.76
N THR A 59 -1.73 12.78 -1.98
CA THR A 59 -1.80 14.10 -2.63
C THR A 59 -3.25 14.53 -2.87
N ARG A 60 -4.13 13.60 -3.26
CA ARG A 60 -5.57 13.87 -3.34
C ARG A 60 -6.13 14.30 -2.00
N ARG A 61 -5.84 13.59 -0.90
CA ARG A 61 -6.32 13.89 0.45
C ARG A 61 -5.83 15.27 0.95
N LYS A 62 -4.60 15.67 0.61
CA LYS A 62 -4.03 16.98 0.97
C LYS A 62 -4.65 18.15 0.19
N SER A 63 -5.36 17.88 -0.90
CA SER A 63 -6.01 18.94 -1.68
C SER A 63 -7.24 19.48 -0.93
N PRO A 64 -7.47 20.80 -0.87
CA PRO A 64 -8.48 21.46 -0.03
C PRO A 64 -9.95 21.22 -0.47
N LYS A 65 -10.22 20.19 -1.28
CA LYS A 65 -11.60 19.82 -1.63
C LYS A 65 -12.28 19.31 -0.35
N LYS A 66 -13.34 20.01 0.06
CA LYS A 66 -14.24 19.64 1.18
C LYS A 66 -14.59 18.15 1.08
N SER A 67 -13.97 17.32 1.91
CA SER A 67 -14.39 15.93 2.03
C SER A 67 -15.55 15.88 3.02
N PHE A 68 -16.68 15.38 2.51
CA PHE A 68 -17.94 15.26 3.20
C PHE A 68 -17.83 14.27 4.36
N PHE A 69 -18.40 14.64 5.49
CA PHE A 69 -18.70 13.77 6.62
C PHE A 69 -19.50 12.54 6.13
N GLY A 70 -18.81 11.43 5.87
CA GLY A 70 -19.39 10.13 5.62
C GLY A 70 -19.05 9.19 6.78
N ILE A 71 -19.98 8.33 7.17
CA ILE A 71 -19.72 7.25 8.15
C ILE A 71 -18.53 6.44 7.64
N SER A 72 -17.45 6.40 8.42
CA SER A 72 -16.27 5.61 8.07
C SER A 72 -16.64 4.12 8.12
N ILE A 73 -16.85 3.53 6.94
CA ILE A 73 -17.04 2.08 6.76
C ILE A 73 -15.73 1.30 6.91
N THR A 74 -14.64 2.01 7.20
CA THR A 74 -13.29 1.47 7.37
C THR A 74 -13.23 0.31 8.37
N PRO A 75 -13.82 0.38 9.59
CA PRO A 75 -13.75 -0.74 10.54
C PRO A 75 -14.40 -2.02 10.01
N ILE A 76 -15.54 -1.90 9.33
CA ILE A 76 -16.27 -3.05 8.75
C ILE A 76 -15.46 -3.68 7.61
N ALA A 77 -14.91 -2.84 6.73
CA ALA A 77 -14.11 -3.30 5.60
C ALA A 77 -12.81 -3.98 6.06
N VAL A 78 -12.13 -3.42 7.05
CA VAL A 78 -10.92 -4.00 7.66
C VAL A 78 -11.23 -5.35 8.32
N MET A 79 -12.33 -5.45 9.09
CA MET A 79 -12.76 -6.71 9.70
C MET A 79 -13.06 -7.77 8.62
N LYS A 80 -13.74 -7.39 7.54
CA LYS A 80 -14.02 -8.28 6.40
C LYS A 80 -12.73 -8.74 5.72
N ALA A 81 -11.75 -7.86 5.54
CA ALA A 81 -10.45 -8.22 4.99
C ALA A 81 -9.71 -9.21 5.90
N GLN A 82 -9.70 -8.97 7.21
CA GLN A 82 -9.05 -9.84 8.19
C GLN A 82 -9.63 -11.27 8.18
N GLN A 83 -10.95 -11.41 8.07
CA GLN A 83 -11.61 -12.72 7.90
C GLN A 83 -11.21 -13.42 6.60
N LYS A 84 -10.92 -12.65 5.54
CA LYS A 84 -10.54 -13.18 4.22
C LYS A 84 -9.08 -13.63 4.16
N ILE A 85 -8.17 -13.12 5.00
CA ILE A 85 -6.74 -13.46 4.95
C ILE A 85 -6.49 -14.97 4.86
N LYS A 86 -7.19 -15.78 5.67
CA LYS A 86 -6.99 -17.24 5.70
C LYS A 86 -7.51 -17.97 4.46
N LYS A 87 -8.53 -17.42 3.79
CA LYS A 87 -9.23 -18.09 2.68
C LYS A 87 -8.77 -17.57 1.32
N ASP A 88 -8.56 -16.26 1.24
CA ASP A 88 -8.24 -15.53 0.03
C ASP A 88 -7.47 -14.25 0.41
N PRO A 89 -6.16 -14.38 0.69
CA PRO A 89 -5.34 -13.25 1.11
C PRO A 89 -5.20 -12.19 0.02
N LYS A 90 -5.26 -12.57 -1.27
CA LYS A 90 -5.22 -11.63 -2.40
C LYS A 90 -6.46 -10.72 -2.39
N ARG A 91 -7.64 -11.31 -2.18
CA ARG A 91 -8.86 -10.52 -2.04
C ARG A 91 -8.88 -9.65 -0.80
N ALA A 92 -8.24 -10.08 0.30
CA ALA A 92 -8.06 -9.24 1.48
C ALA A 92 -7.25 -7.97 1.15
N VAL A 93 -6.16 -8.10 0.39
CA VAL A 93 -5.38 -6.95 -0.12
C VAL A 93 -6.27 -6.00 -0.92
N GLU A 94 -7.04 -6.50 -1.89
CA GLU A 94 -7.93 -5.64 -2.71
C GLU A 94 -8.98 -4.88 -1.88
N ILE A 95 -9.55 -5.51 -0.84
CA ILE A 95 -10.50 -4.85 0.06
C ILE A 95 -9.80 -3.71 0.82
N LEU A 96 -8.56 -3.93 1.26
CA LEU A 96 -7.79 -2.94 2.01
C LEU A 96 -7.35 -1.78 1.15
N GLU A 97 -6.99 -1.99 -0.13
CA GLU A 97 -6.68 -0.89 -1.05
C GLU A 97 -7.87 0.07 -1.20
N LYS A 98 -9.11 -0.43 -1.15
CA LYS A 98 -10.31 0.44 -1.17
C LYS A 98 -10.51 1.26 0.10
N VAL A 99 -10.09 0.74 1.25
CA VAL A 99 -10.09 1.50 2.51
C VAL A 99 -9.03 2.59 2.46
N LEU A 100 -7.83 2.18 2.06
CA LEU A 100 -6.63 3.01 2.05
C LEU A 100 -6.70 4.12 0.99
N GLU A 101 -7.54 3.97 -0.04
CA GLU A 101 -7.87 5.04 -0.97
C GLU A 101 -8.36 6.33 -0.27
N LYS A 102 -9.18 6.17 0.76
CA LYS A 102 -9.76 7.29 1.52
C LYS A 102 -8.94 7.66 2.73
N GLU A 103 -8.35 6.65 3.38
CA GLU A 103 -7.56 6.83 4.59
C GLU A 103 -6.17 6.19 4.42
N PRO A 104 -5.25 6.83 3.66
CA PRO A 104 -3.97 6.21 3.26
C PRO A 104 -3.08 5.76 4.42
N TYR A 105 -3.16 6.50 5.52
CA TYR A 105 -2.37 6.28 6.72
C TYR A 105 -3.20 5.63 7.85
N ASN A 106 -4.36 5.03 7.54
CA ASN A 106 -5.11 4.30 8.55
C ASN A 106 -4.24 3.16 9.11
N ARG A 107 -3.94 3.26 10.40
CA ARG A 107 -3.03 2.32 11.10
C ARG A 107 -3.51 0.88 10.98
N GLN A 108 -4.78 0.63 11.28
CA GLN A 108 -5.31 -0.73 11.30
C GLN A 108 -5.36 -1.32 9.89
N ALA A 109 -5.76 -0.54 8.88
CA ALA A 109 -5.79 -1.01 7.50
C ALA A 109 -4.39 -1.38 6.98
N ASN A 110 -3.36 -0.57 7.26
CA ASN A 110 -1.98 -0.90 6.89
C ASN A 110 -1.43 -2.10 7.66
N LEU A 111 -1.80 -2.29 8.94
CA LEU A 111 -1.43 -3.48 9.70
C LEU A 111 -2.03 -4.76 9.11
N VAL A 112 -3.33 -4.73 8.79
CA VAL A 112 -4.02 -5.87 8.14
C VAL A 112 -3.52 -6.07 6.72
N LEU A 113 -3.09 -5.01 6.01
CA LEU A 113 -2.49 -5.12 4.67
C LEU A 113 -1.17 -5.87 4.73
N LYS A 114 -0.32 -5.56 5.72
CA LYS A 114 0.92 -6.31 5.99
C LYS A 114 0.62 -7.79 6.20
N GLU A 115 -0.36 -8.13 7.05
CA GLU A 115 -0.73 -9.52 7.32
C GLU A 115 -1.26 -10.24 6.06
N ALA A 116 -2.14 -9.58 5.31
CA ALA A 116 -2.69 -10.12 4.07
C ALA A 116 -1.59 -10.34 3.02
N ALA A 117 -0.66 -9.40 2.88
CA ALA A 117 0.47 -9.50 1.97
C ALA A 117 1.42 -10.64 2.33
N LEU A 118 1.75 -10.82 3.61
CA LEU A 118 2.55 -11.96 4.08
C LEU A 118 1.84 -13.29 3.80
N ALA A 119 0.54 -13.39 4.09
CA ALA A 119 -0.25 -14.57 3.80
C ALA A 119 -0.38 -14.87 2.28
N ALA A 120 -0.30 -13.84 1.44
CA ALA A 120 -0.27 -13.97 -0.02
C ALA A 120 1.12 -14.31 -0.58
N GLY A 121 2.16 -14.35 0.27
CA GLY A 121 3.56 -14.54 -0.15
C GLY A 121 4.16 -13.33 -0.85
N TRP A 122 3.72 -12.11 -0.52
CA TRP A 122 4.17 -10.83 -1.08
C TRP A 122 4.87 -9.96 -0.02
N PRO A 123 6.04 -10.38 0.48
CA PRO A 123 6.70 -9.71 1.58
C PRO A 123 7.06 -8.25 1.31
N GLU A 124 7.35 -7.89 0.06
CA GLU A 124 7.69 -6.52 -0.33
C GLU A 124 6.48 -5.58 -0.18
N ILE A 125 5.26 -6.10 -0.40
CA ILE A 125 4.02 -5.34 -0.14
C ILE A 125 3.80 -5.19 1.38
N ALA A 126 4.20 -6.19 2.17
CA ALA A 126 4.13 -6.09 3.63
C ALA A 126 5.07 -5.01 4.18
N VAL A 127 6.30 -4.93 3.64
CA VAL A 127 7.27 -3.86 3.93
C VAL A 127 6.69 -2.51 3.55
N PHE A 128 6.15 -2.40 2.33
CA PHE A 128 5.51 -1.18 1.84
C PHE A 128 4.38 -0.68 2.77
N ALA A 129 3.52 -1.58 3.26
CA ALA A 129 2.43 -1.21 4.17
C ALA A 129 2.95 -0.64 5.51
N GLN A 130 4.07 -1.18 6.02
CA GLN A 130 4.71 -0.62 7.21
C GLN A 130 5.41 0.71 6.91
N ARG A 131 6.13 0.83 5.79
CA ARG A 131 6.77 2.09 5.36
C ARG A 131 5.77 3.22 5.17
N THR A 132 4.56 2.91 4.69
CA THR A 132 3.44 3.88 4.60
C THR A 132 3.11 4.50 5.96
N LEU A 133 3.17 3.72 7.06
CA LEU A 133 2.93 4.23 8.41
C LEU A 133 4.12 5.03 8.96
N VAL A 134 5.35 4.63 8.62
CA VAL A 134 6.57 5.40 8.95
C VAL A 134 6.56 6.75 8.24
N GLU A 135 6.05 6.83 7.02
CA GLU A 135 5.91 8.10 6.27
C GLU A 135 4.98 9.10 6.98
N GLU A 136 3.86 8.63 7.58
CA GLU A 136 2.95 9.50 8.35
C GLU A 136 3.57 9.90 9.70
N ASN A 137 4.23 8.97 10.38
CA ASN A 137 4.90 9.24 11.65
C ASN A 137 6.22 8.47 11.75
N ALA A 138 7.31 9.16 11.39
CA ALA A 138 8.65 8.60 11.36
C ALA A 138 9.17 8.17 12.75
N ARG A 139 8.53 8.59 13.84
CA ARG A 139 8.93 8.27 15.22
C ARG A 139 8.02 7.24 15.90
N ASP A 140 7.11 6.58 15.19
CA ASP A 140 6.31 5.48 15.79
C ASP A 140 7.20 4.24 16.00
N VAL A 141 7.82 4.17 17.18
CA VAL A 141 8.72 3.10 17.61
C VAL A 141 8.10 1.71 17.46
N LYS A 142 6.77 1.57 17.61
CA LYS A 142 6.10 0.26 17.44
C LYS A 142 6.12 -0.18 15.97
N VAL A 143 5.91 0.77 15.04
CA VAL A 143 5.98 0.51 13.60
C VAL A 143 7.42 0.27 13.17
N LEU A 144 8.38 1.06 13.65
CA LEU A 144 9.80 0.87 13.37
C LEU A 144 10.30 -0.50 13.82
N HIS A 145 10.00 -0.92 15.05
CA HIS A 145 10.35 -2.28 15.50
C HIS A 145 9.66 -3.38 14.68
N ALA A 146 8.40 -3.17 14.26
CA ALA A 146 7.71 -4.14 13.43
C ALA A 146 8.31 -4.24 12.02
N LEU A 147 8.77 -3.12 11.46
CA LEU A 147 9.46 -3.05 10.19
C LEU A 147 10.87 -3.66 10.26
N GLY A 148 11.65 -3.37 11.31
CA GLY A 148 12.95 -4.00 11.54
C GLY A 148 12.86 -5.52 11.66
N ARG A 149 11.89 -6.04 12.43
CA ARG A 149 11.62 -7.49 12.49
C ARG A 149 11.22 -8.08 11.14
N LEU A 150 10.50 -7.33 10.32
CA LEU A 150 10.12 -7.78 8.99
C LEU A 150 11.36 -7.87 8.08
N TYR A 151 12.23 -6.87 8.09
CA TYR A 151 13.51 -6.93 7.35
C TYR A 151 14.39 -8.09 7.81
N HIS A 152 14.49 -8.33 9.11
CA HIS A 152 15.18 -9.50 9.67
C HIS A 152 14.65 -10.82 9.10
N GLN A 153 13.32 -10.99 9.09
CA GLN A 153 12.67 -12.18 8.55
C GLN A 153 12.90 -12.38 7.05
N LEU A 154 13.14 -11.29 6.32
CA LEU A 154 13.44 -11.31 4.89
C LEU A 154 14.94 -11.46 4.60
N GLY A 155 15.80 -11.41 5.62
CA GLY A 155 17.25 -11.47 5.48
C GLY A 155 17.87 -10.18 4.93
N ASP A 156 17.17 -9.06 5.03
CA ASP A 156 17.62 -7.75 4.56
C ASP A 156 18.32 -7.00 5.71
N SER A 157 19.57 -7.39 5.99
CA SER A 157 20.34 -6.87 7.13
C SER A 157 20.64 -5.38 7.02
N ASP A 158 20.86 -4.87 5.80
CA ASP A 158 21.17 -3.45 5.59
C ASP A 158 19.97 -2.56 5.98
N GLN A 159 18.77 -2.94 5.54
CA GLN A 159 17.55 -2.21 5.88
C GLN A 159 17.12 -2.43 7.35
N GLU A 160 17.39 -3.61 7.91
CA GLU A 160 17.18 -3.87 9.34
C GLU A 160 17.99 -2.91 10.21
N GLU A 161 19.29 -2.77 9.94
CA GLU A 161 20.18 -1.88 10.67
C GLU A 161 19.74 -0.41 10.56
N GLU A 162 19.40 0.04 9.34
CA GLU A 162 18.91 1.40 9.11
C GLU A 162 17.68 1.72 9.98
N ILE A 163 16.71 0.80 10.04
CA ILE A 163 15.49 0.99 10.82
C ILE A 163 15.77 0.99 12.33
N TYR A 164 16.66 0.14 12.83
CA TYR A 164 16.98 0.15 14.26
C TYR A 164 17.80 1.39 14.67
N ASN A 165 18.68 1.88 13.80
CA ASN A 165 19.39 3.13 14.02
C ASN A 165 18.42 4.32 14.16
N GLN A 166 17.32 4.34 13.39
CA GLN A 166 16.26 5.35 13.54
C GLN A 166 15.52 5.31 14.87
N ILE A 167 15.51 4.16 15.58
CA ILE A 167 14.87 4.05 16.90
C ILE A 167 15.77 4.65 17.99
N THR A 168 17.09 4.53 17.84
CA THR A 168 18.07 4.97 18.83
C THR A 168 18.57 6.41 18.63
N ALA A 169 18.30 7.01 17.47
CA ALA A 169 18.68 8.39 17.11
C ALA A 169 17.71 9.44 17.65
#